data_AF-A0A8T5ZGR9-F1
#
_entry.id   AF-A0A8T5ZGR9-F1
#
_cell.length_a   1.000
_cell.length_b   1.000
_cell.length_c   1.000
_cell.angle_alpha   90.00
_cell.angle_beta   90.00
_cell.angle_gamma   90.00
#
_symmetry.space_group_name_H-M   'P 1'
#
loop_
_entity.id
_entity.type
_entity.pdbx_description
1 polymer ?
#
loop_
_entity_poly.entity_id
_entity_poly.type
_entity_poly.pdbx_seq_one_letter_code
_entity_poly.pdbx_strand_id
1 'polypeptide(L)'
;QLKRGDYQLIVKYGEFLNEQPELKRLAEQLGRSREAKSIPRNDAQMETFRTMVREPATVPEQVDGLQQSDDILRLLPPELATLGITELEYEFYRRLVEKQLLTYRLHGESWREKVIERPVVHKDYDEQPRGPFIVCVDTSGSMGGFNEQCAKAFCLALMRIALAENRRCYIMLFSTEIVRYELSGPQGIEQAIRFLSQQFRGGTDLASCFRAIMERLQSREWFDADAVVISDFIAQRLPDDVTSKVKELQRVHQHRFHAVAMSAHGKPGIMRIFDHIWRFDTGMRSRLLRRWRR
;
A
#
# COMPACT_ATOMS: atom_id res chain seq x y z
N GLN A 1 31.25 28.58 10.12
CA GLN A 1 30.29 29.69 10.20
C GLN A 1 29.47 29.70 8.92
N LEU A 2 28.16 29.48 9.01
CA LEU A 2 27.25 29.53 7.85
C LEU A 2 27.20 30.94 7.26
N LYS A 3 27.40 31.08 5.95
CA LYS A 3 27.33 32.37 5.26
C LYS A 3 25.88 32.67 4.89
N ARG A 4 25.53 33.95 4.79
CA ARG A 4 24.16 34.40 4.45
C ARG A 4 23.63 33.85 3.11
N GLY A 5 24.52 33.54 2.16
CA GLY A 5 24.19 32.89 0.89
C GLY A 5 23.76 31.42 1.01
N ASP A 6 24.14 30.75 2.10
CA ASP A 6 23.86 29.33 2.32
C ASP A 6 22.37 29.10 2.61
N TYR A 7 21.73 30.02 3.33
CA TYR A 7 20.28 30.00 3.59
C TYR A 7 19.44 30.28 2.35
N GLN A 8 19.97 31.06 1.38
CA GLN A 8 19.25 31.37 0.15
C GLN A 8 18.98 30.11 -0.68
N LEU A 9 19.84 29.09 -0.61
CA LEU A 9 19.63 27.82 -1.29
C LEU A 9 18.41 27.07 -0.72
N ILE A 10 18.30 26.99 0.60
CA ILE A 10 17.13 26.35 1.26
C ILE A 10 15.84 27.07 0.86
N VAL A 11 15.85 28.41 0.90
CA VAL A 11 14.67 29.22 0.51
C VAL A 11 14.32 28.98 -0.95
N LYS A 12 15.29 29.05 -1.86
CA LYS A 12 15.09 28.83 -3.31
C LYS A 12 14.46 27.47 -3.61
N TYR A 13 14.99 26.39 -3.02
CA TYR A 13 14.42 25.06 -3.23
C TYR A 13 13.09 24.87 -2.50
N GLY A 14 12.86 25.58 -1.38
CA GLY A 14 11.57 25.62 -0.69
C GLY A 14 10.48 26.31 -1.52
N GLU A 15 10.79 27.44 -2.15
CA GLU A 15 9.89 28.13 -3.09
C GLU A 15 9.58 27.23 -4.30
N PHE A 16 10.62 26.62 -4.88
CA PHE A 16 10.45 25.67 -5.99
C PHE A 16 9.59 24.45 -5.60
N LEU A 17 9.69 23.97 -4.35
CA LEU A 17 8.84 22.88 -3.86
C LEU A 17 7.38 23.31 -3.74
N ASN A 18 7.11 24.52 -3.22
CA ASN A 18 5.75 25.06 -3.12
C ASN A 18 5.09 25.23 -4.51
N GLU A 19 5.92 25.54 -5.49
CA GLU A 19 5.59 25.60 -6.89
C GLU A 19 5.18 24.24 -7.51
N GLN A 20 5.54 23.10 -6.91
CA GLN A 20 5.29 21.76 -7.44
C GLN A 20 4.43 20.91 -6.48
N PRO A 21 3.08 21.06 -6.50
CA PRO A 21 2.20 20.37 -5.56
C PRO A 21 2.23 18.84 -5.71
N GLU A 22 2.47 18.33 -6.92
CA GLU A 22 2.64 16.88 -7.16
C GLU A 22 3.85 16.32 -6.41
N LEU A 23 4.97 17.05 -6.42
CA LEU A 23 6.20 16.64 -5.74
C LEU A 23 6.01 16.63 -4.22
N LYS A 24 5.28 17.63 -3.69
CA LYS A 24 4.91 17.71 -2.28
C LYS A 24 4.00 16.55 -1.87
N ARG A 25 2.98 16.23 -2.67
CA ARG A 25 2.10 15.08 -2.43
C ARG A 25 2.86 13.76 -2.44
N LEU A 26 3.80 13.58 -3.36
CA LEU A 26 4.66 12.39 -3.39
C LEU A 26 5.50 12.27 -2.10
N ALA A 27 6.08 13.37 -1.63
CA ALA A 27 6.85 13.37 -0.39
C ALA A 27 5.98 13.07 0.84
N GLU A 28 4.76 13.63 0.89
CA GLU A 28 3.79 13.34 1.95
C GLU A 28 3.31 11.89 1.91
N GLN A 29 3.05 11.32 0.72
CA GLN A 29 2.66 9.92 0.56
C GLN A 29 3.78 8.98 0.99
N LEU A 30 5.03 9.28 0.63
CA LEU A 30 6.19 8.52 1.09
C LEU A 30 6.41 8.68 2.60
N GLY A 31 6.14 9.87 3.14
CA GLY A 31 6.13 10.12 4.58
C GLY A 31 5.08 9.33 5.35
N ARG A 32 3.93 9.08 4.71
CA ARG A 32 2.75 8.39 5.24
C ARG A 32 2.69 6.91 4.88
N SER A 33 3.56 6.38 4.01
CA SER A 33 3.40 5.03 3.43
C SER A 33 3.60 3.86 4.40
N ARG A 34 3.55 4.11 5.71
CA ARG A 34 3.10 3.06 6.62
C ARG A 34 1.62 2.83 6.39
N GLU A 35 1.32 1.87 5.50
CA GLU A 35 0.17 1.00 5.73
C GLU A 35 0.29 0.55 7.18
N ALA A 36 -0.56 1.11 8.04
CA ALA A 36 -0.60 0.68 9.41
C ALA A 36 -0.90 -0.81 9.37
N LYS A 37 0.02 -1.60 9.91
CA LYS A 37 -0.14 -3.04 10.02
C LYS A 37 -1.46 -3.22 10.76
N SER A 38 -2.48 -3.71 10.07
CA SER A 38 -3.73 -4.08 10.74
C SER A 38 -3.36 -5.25 11.63
N ILE A 39 -3.11 -4.98 12.90
CA ILE A 39 -3.01 -6.02 13.91
C ILE A 39 -4.46 -6.47 14.08
N PRO A 40 -4.84 -7.69 13.70
CA PRO A 40 -6.16 -8.19 14.03
C PRO A 40 -6.21 -8.24 15.56
N ARG A 41 -6.96 -7.33 16.19
CA ARG A 41 -7.35 -7.57 17.58
C ARG A 41 -8.22 -8.80 17.57
N ASN A 42 -7.87 -9.78 18.40
CA ASN A 42 -8.67 -10.99 18.58
C ASN A 42 -10.04 -10.72 19.22
N ASP A 43 -10.33 -9.49 19.61
CA ASP A 43 -11.64 -9.03 20.08
C ASP A 43 -12.45 -8.43 18.94
N ALA A 44 -12.86 -9.27 17.99
CA ALA A 44 -13.88 -8.86 17.03
C ALA A 44 -15.22 -8.76 17.78
N GLN A 45 -15.64 -7.53 18.11
CA GLN A 45 -16.98 -7.31 18.66
C GLN A 45 -18.02 -7.75 17.62
N MET A 46 -19.01 -8.50 18.08
CA MET A 46 -20.15 -8.93 17.26
C MET A 46 -21.01 -7.69 17.00
N GLU A 47 -21.10 -7.26 15.74
CA GLU A 47 -22.05 -6.21 15.36
C GLU A 47 -23.24 -6.84 14.62
N THR A 48 -24.42 -6.30 14.88
CA THR A 48 -25.66 -6.72 14.23
C THR A 48 -25.68 -6.23 12.78
N PHE A 49 -25.43 -7.13 11.83
CA PHE A 49 -25.52 -6.83 10.41
C PHE A 49 -26.91 -7.24 9.89
N ARG A 50 -27.66 -6.28 9.34
CA ARG A 50 -28.98 -6.57 8.76
C ARG A 50 -28.80 -6.94 7.29
N THR A 51 -29.14 -8.17 6.94
CA THR A 51 -29.12 -8.64 5.54
C THR A 51 -30.50 -9.11 5.15
N MET A 52 -30.93 -8.71 3.95
CA MET A 52 -32.11 -9.27 3.33
C MET A 52 -31.80 -10.69 2.86
N VAL A 53 -32.33 -11.69 3.56
CA VAL A 53 -32.16 -13.10 3.21
C VAL A 53 -33.42 -13.59 2.53
N ARG A 54 -33.25 -14.33 1.44
CA ARG A 54 -34.33 -14.91 0.65
C ARG A 54 -34.79 -16.18 1.37
N GLU A 55 -35.92 -16.10 2.05
CA GLU A 55 -36.55 -17.26 2.70
C GLU A 55 -37.87 -17.57 1.98
N PRO A 56 -38.19 -18.86 1.75
CA PRO A 56 -39.45 -19.23 1.12
C PRO A 56 -40.63 -18.73 1.95
N ALA A 57 -41.58 -18.05 1.29
CA ALA A 57 -42.69 -17.41 1.97
C ALA A 57 -43.50 -18.40 2.82
N THR A 58 -43.83 -18.00 4.05
CA THR A 58 -44.69 -18.78 4.95
C THR A 58 -46.17 -18.70 4.57
N VAL A 59 -46.54 -17.75 3.71
CA VAL A 59 -47.92 -17.50 3.26
C VAL A 59 -47.98 -17.75 1.75
N PRO A 60 -48.90 -18.60 1.25
CA PRO A 60 -48.97 -18.95 -0.17
C PRO A 60 -49.50 -17.80 -1.03
N GLU A 61 -48.72 -17.31 -1.99
CA GLU A 61 -49.23 -16.43 -3.07
C GLU A 61 -49.71 -17.25 -4.28
N GLN A 62 -48.98 -18.32 -4.64
CA GLN A 62 -49.35 -19.22 -5.73
C GLN A 62 -48.75 -20.64 -5.53
N VAL A 63 -49.50 -21.68 -5.93
CA VAL A 63 -49.01 -23.06 -5.99
C VAL A 63 -48.39 -23.30 -7.37
N ASP A 64 -47.13 -23.73 -7.41
CA ASP A 64 -46.32 -23.89 -8.64
C ASP A 64 -45.88 -25.34 -8.89
N GLY A 65 -46.52 -26.30 -8.21
CA GLY A 65 -46.37 -27.72 -8.50
C GLY A 65 -46.30 -28.60 -7.25
N LEU A 66 -45.68 -29.77 -7.43
CA LEU A 66 -45.53 -30.81 -6.40
C LEU A 66 -44.05 -31.06 -6.12
N GLN A 67 -43.71 -31.39 -4.87
CA GLN A 67 -42.36 -31.73 -4.45
C GLN A 67 -42.38 -32.79 -3.35
N GLN A 68 -41.32 -33.59 -3.25
CA GLN A 68 -41.06 -34.45 -2.09
C GLN A 68 -40.45 -33.64 -0.93
N SER A 69 -41.07 -33.69 0.24
CA SER A 69 -40.65 -32.98 1.44
C SER A 69 -41.17 -33.68 2.71
N ASP A 70 -40.80 -33.16 3.87
CA ASP A 70 -41.30 -33.51 5.21
C ASP A 70 -42.28 -32.46 5.77
N ASP A 71 -42.71 -31.49 4.95
CA ASP A 71 -43.62 -30.41 5.36
C ASP A 71 -45.07 -30.90 5.51
N ILE A 72 -45.42 -31.30 6.74
CA ILE A 72 -46.74 -31.82 7.12
C ILE A 72 -47.87 -30.83 6.77
N LEU A 73 -47.60 -29.52 6.86
CA LEU A 73 -48.62 -28.48 6.63
C LEU A 73 -49.03 -28.37 5.16
N ARG A 74 -48.25 -28.97 4.24
CA ARG A 74 -48.43 -28.86 2.79
C ARG A 74 -48.65 -30.22 2.12
N LEU A 75 -48.95 -31.26 2.89
CA LEU A 75 -49.18 -32.60 2.37
C LEU A 75 -50.34 -32.65 1.38
N LEU A 76 -50.17 -33.48 0.35
CA LEU A 76 -51.28 -33.80 -0.52
C LEU A 76 -52.33 -34.63 0.23
N PRO A 77 -53.64 -34.46 -0.07
CA PRO A 77 -54.70 -35.26 0.53
C PRO A 77 -54.47 -36.79 0.48
N PRO A 78 -53.89 -37.38 -0.60
CA PRO A 78 -53.57 -38.80 -0.62
C PRO A 78 -52.47 -39.21 0.38
N GLU A 79 -51.45 -38.38 0.59
CA GLU A 79 -50.41 -38.65 1.61
C GLU A 79 -51.02 -38.60 3.00
N LEU A 80 -51.89 -37.62 3.26
CA LEU A 80 -52.60 -37.51 4.54
C LEU A 80 -53.56 -38.68 4.78
N ALA A 81 -54.18 -39.22 3.73
CA ALA A 81 -55.06 -40.38 3.84
C ALA A 81 -54.32 -41.65 4.30
N THR A 82 -53.01 -41.78 4.02
CA THR A 82 -52.22 -42.94 4.48
C THR A 82 -52.09 -43.02 5.99
N LEU A 83 -52.13 -41.89 6.70
CA LEU A 83 -52.21 -41.84 8.17
C LEU A 83 -53.50 -42.43 8.73
N GLY A 84 -54.60 -42.39 7.96
CA GLY A 84 -55.90 -42.90 8.39
C GLY A 84 -56.04 -44.43 8.25
N ILE A 85 -55.06 -45.11 7.65
CA ILE A 85 -55.08 -46.55 7.37
C ILE A 85 -53.96 -47.20 8.18
N THR A 86 -54.32 -48.05 9.16
CA THR A 86 -53.38 -48.63 10.13
C THR A 86 -52.24 -49.42 9.48
N GLU A 87 -52.50 -50.09 8.35
CA GLU A 87 -51.49 -50.85 7.61
C GLU A 87 -50.48 -49.96 6.87
N LEU A 88 -50.86 -48.73 6.52
CA LEU A 88 -50.03 -47.78 5.76
C LEU A 88 -49.38 -46.70 6.62
N GLU A 89 -49.76 -46.61 7.90
CA GLU A 89 -49.25 -45.60 8.83
C GLU A 89 -47.72 -45.67 8.99
N TYR A 90 -47.16 -46.89 9.07
CA TYR A 90 -45.70 -47.09 9.14
C TYR A 90 -44.98 -46.62 7.86
N GLU A 91 -45.61 -46.79 6.70
CA GLU A 91 -45.06 -46.33 5.42
C GLU A 91 -45.08 -44.79 5.34
N PHE A 92 -46.11 -44.15 5.91
CA PHE A 92 -46.14 -42.70 6.05
C PHE A 92 -44.97 -42.19 6.91
N TYR A 93 -44.77 -42.74 8.11
CA TYR A 93 -43.66 -42.31 8.97
C TYR A 93 -42.30 -42.57 8.33
N ARG A 94 -42.12 -43.69 7.62
CA ARG A 94 -40.90 -43.98 6.86
C ARG A 94 -40.64 -42.88 5.83
N ARG A 95 -41.65 -42.53 5.02
CA ARG A 95 -41.55 -41.47 4.00
C ARG A 95 -41.37 -40.09 4.59
N LEU A 96 -41.95 -39.81 5.76
CA LEU A 96 -41.74 -38.55 6.50
C LEU A 96 -40.26 -38.38 6.88
N VAL A 97 -39.67 -39.42 7.47
CA VAL A 97 -38.25 -39.42 7.87
C VAL A 97 -37.33 -39.34 6.65
N GLU A 98 -37.67 -40.05 5.58
CA GLU A 98 -36.92 -40.03 4.32
C GLU A 98 -37.15 -38.75 3.48
N LYS A 99 -38.05 -37.85 3.92
CA LYS A 99 -38.46 -36.62 3.20
C LYS A 99 -39.03 -36.89 1.81
N GLN A 100 -39.76 -37.99 1.66
CA GLN A 100 -40.34 -38.49 0.40
C GLN A 100 -41.85 -38.25 0.26
N LEU A 101 -42.50 -37.55 1.20
CA LEU A 101 -43.94 -37.27 1.09
C LEU A 101 -44.20 -36.20 0.03
N LEU A 102 -45.23 -36.40 -0.79
CA LEU A 102 -45.64 -35.39 -1.76
C LEU A 102 -46.34 -34.20 -1.07
N THR A 103 -45.81 -33.01 -1.32
CA THR A 103 -46.28 -31.73 -0.80
C THR A 103 -46.46 -30.71 -1.92
N TYR A 104 -47.34 -29.73 -1.72
CA TYR A 104 -47.48 -28.60 -2.63
C TYR A 104 -46.23 -27.71 -2.59
N ARG A 105 -45.64 -27.44 -3.76
CA ARG A 105 -44.56 -26.46 -3.92
C ARG A 105 -45.17 -25.07 -4.08
N LEU A 106 -44.83 -24.16 -3.18
CA LEU A 106 -45.23 -22.76 -3.26
C LEU A 106 -44.15 -21.94 -3.97
N HIS A 107 -44.57 -21.01 -4.84
CA HIS A 107 -43.70 -19.97 -5.38
C HIS A 107 -44.07 -18.64 -4.71
N GLY A 108 -43.09 -18.01 -4.08
CA GLY A 108 -43.24 -16.71 -3.42
C GLY A 108 -41.89 -16.25 -2.88
N GLU A 109 -41.45 -15.08 -3.32
CA GLU A 109 -40.17 -14.49 -2.92
C GLU A 109 -40.40 -13.49 -1.78
N SER A 110 -40.44 -13.97 -0.53
CA SER A 110 -40.45 -13.05 0.60
C SER A 110 -39.01 -12.70 0.99
N TRP A 111 -38.61 -11.46 0.71
CA TRP A 111 -37.40 -10.89 1.30
C TRP A 111 -37.68 -10.58 2.78
N ARG A 112 -37.00 -11.27 3.70
CA ARG A 112 -37.06 -10.95 5.13
C ARG A 112 -35.73 -10.39 5.59
N GLU A 113 -35.81 -9.32 6.38
CA GLU A 113 -34.64 -8.74 7.05
C GLU A 113 -34.18 -9.71 8.14
N LYS A 114 -33.05 -10.37 7.93
CA LYS A 114 -32.42 -11.25 8.92
C LYS A 114 -31.28 -10.48 9.58
N VAL A 115 -31.38 -10.31 10.89
CA VAL A 115 -30.29 -9.76 11.69
C VAL A 115 -29.31 -10.89 11.95
N ILE A 116 -28.10 -10.78 11.41
CA ILE A 116 -27.03 -11.75 11.58
C ILE A 116 -25.90 -11.04 12.32
N GLU A 117 -25.53 -11.54 13.49
CA GLU A 117 -24.34 -11.06 14.19
C GLU A 117 -23.10 -11.60 13.48
N ARG A 118 -22.21 -10.71 13.06
CA ARG A 118 -20.94 -11.08 12.43
C ARG A 118 -19.79 -10.40 13.17
N PRO A 119 -18.66 -11.10 13.36
CA PRO A 119 -17.47 -10.47 13.90
C PRO A 119 -16.97 -9.41 12.90
N VAL A 120 -17.06 -8.14 13.28
CA VAL A 120 -16.47 -7.06 12.48
C VAL A 120 -15.02 -6.93 12.91
N VAL A 121 -14.11 -7.31 12.00
CA VAL A 121 -12.69 -7.01 12.17
C VAL A 121 -12.50 -5.53 11.93
N HIS A 122 -12.62 -4.73 13.00
CA HIS A 122 -12.13 -3.36 12.98
C HIS A 122 -10.61 -3.43 12.74
N LYS A 123 -10.17 -2.94 11.58
CA LYS A 123 -8.75 -2.68 11.34
C LYS A 123 -8.39 -1.41 12.11
N ASP A 124 -8.16 -1.55 13.41
CA ASP A 124 -7.50 -0.50 14.17
C ASP A 124 -6.08 -0.36 13.63
N TYR A 125 -5.81 0.79 13.04
CA TYR A 125 -4.50 1.17 12.53
C TYR A 125 -3.69 1.71 13.71
N ASP A 126 -2.89 0.87 14.36
CA ASP A 126 -1.91 1.36 15.32
C ASP A 126 -0.88 2.24 14.59
N GLU A 127 -0.77 3.51 14.99
CA GLU A 127 0.28 4.43 14.54
C GLU A 127 1.63 3.94 15.10
N GLN A 128 2.24 2.96 14.43
CA GLN A 128 3.58 2.52 14.78
C GLN A 128 4.57 3.69 14.63
N PRO A 129 5.61 3.79 15.50
CA PRO A 129 6.62 4.84 15.45
C PRO A 129 7.43 4.78 14.16
N ARG A 130 7.30 5.78 13.30
CA ARG A 130 7.78 5.77 11.90
C ARG A 130 9.30 5.60 11.83
N GLY A 131 9.77 4.64 11.01
CA GLY A 131 11.19 4.29 10.90
C GLY A 131 12.05 5.40 10.26
N PRO A 132 13.38 5.30 10.33
CA PRO A 132 14.26 6.34 9.78
C PRO A 132 14.31 6.30 8.24
N PHE A 133 14.73 7.41 7.62
CA PHE A 133 14.84 7.52 6.16
C PHE A 133 16.28 7.39 5.68
N ILE A 134 16.50 6.49 4.71
CA ILE A 134 17.74 6.39 3.94
C ILE A 134 17.43 6.87 2.52
N VAL A 135 17.79 8.11 2.21
CA VAL A 135 17.54 8.73 0.90
C VAL A 135 18.79 8.68 0.05
N CYS A 136 18.71 8.08 -1.12
CA CYS A 136 19.80 7.92 -2.06
C CYS A 136 19.50 8.74 -3.31
N VAL A 137 20.37 9.67 -3.65
CA VAL A 137 20.17 10.62 -4.74
C VAL A 137 21.22 10.38 -5.82
N ASP A 138 20.74 10.13 -7.03
CA ASP A 138 21.59 9.99 -8.21
C ASP A 138 22.09 11.38 -8.64
N THR A 139 23.41 11.54 -8.66
CA THR A 139 24.07 12.78 -9.10
C THR A 139 24.71 12.65 -10.49
N SER A 140 24.24 11.69 -11.29
CA SER A 140 24.68 11.51 -12.67
C SER A 140 24.33 12.70 -13.57
N GLY A 141 25.03 12.80 -14.70
CA GLY A 141 24.84 13.90 -15.64
C GLY A 141 23.43 14.01 -16.23
N SER A 142 22.70 12.90 -16.38
CA SER A 142 21.31 12.89 -16.88
C SER A 142 20.31 13.43 -15.86
N MET A 143 20.68 13.43 -14.58
CA MET A 143 19.95 14.09 -13.51
C MET A 143 20.23 15.60 -13.43
N GLY A 144 21.04 16.17 -14.32
CA GLY A 144 21.34 17.60 -14.34
C GLY A 144 20.14 18.50 -14.68
N GLY A 145 20.24 19.78 -14.32
CA GLY A 145 19.29 20.81 -14.72
C GLY A 145 17.98 20.77 -13.91
N PHE A 146 16.86 20.43 -14.55
CA PHE A 146 15.56 20.43 -13.87
C PHE A 146 15.39 19.22 -12.95
N ASN A 147 15.92 18.05 -13.34
CA ASN A 147 15.86 16.84 -12.53
C ASN A 147 16.61 17.04 -11.21
N GLU A 148 17.74 17.74 -11.24
CA GLU A 148 18.53 18.13 -10.09
C GLU A 148 17.72 19.02 -9.14
N GLN A 149 17.05 20.05 -9.68
CA GLN A 149 16.22 20.94 -8.87
C GLN A 149 15.07 20.18 -8.20
N CYS A 150 14.41 19.29 -8.93
CA CYS A 150 13.34 18.47 -8.37
C CYS A 150 13.86 17.47 -7.34
N ALA A 151 14.98 16.80 -7.58
CA ALA A 151 15.57 15.85 -6.63
C ALA A 151 15.98 16.55 -5.33
N LYS A 152 16.61 17.72 -5.41
CA LYS A 152 16.98 18.54 -4.24
C LYS A 152 15.75 19.05 -3.48
N ALA A 153 14.75 19.57 -4.18
CA ALA A 153 13.51 20.02 -3.57
C ALA A 153 12.73 18.88 -2.90
N PHE A 154 12.71 17.70 -3.52
CA PHE A 154 12.11 16.49 -2.95
C PHE A 154 12.86 16.02 -1.70
N CYS A 155 14.19 16.00 -1.74
CA CYS A 155 15.00 15.72 -0.55
C CYS A 155 14.70 16.73 0.56
N LEU A 156 14.59 18.02 0.26
CA LEU A 156 14.22 19.05 1.22
C LEU A 156 12.83 18.81 1.83
N ALA A 157 11.87 18.34 1.03
CA ALA A 157 10.56 17.95 1.52
C ALA A 157 10.65 16.77 2.51
N LEU A 158 11.41 15.72 2.17
CA LEU A 158 11.62 14.56 3.04
C LEU A 158 12.37 14.95 4.33
N MET A 159 13.37 15.82 4.23
CA MET A 159 14.06 16.38 5.40
C MET A 159 13.11 17.11 6.33
N ARG A 160 12.21 17.94 5.77
CA ARG A 160 11.20 18.66 6.56
C ARG A 160 10.24 17.71 7.28
N ILE A 161 9.81 16.63 6.60
CA ILE A 161 8.96 15.60 7.20
C ILE A 161 9.71 14.87 8.30
N ALA A 162 10.97 14.46 8.05
CA ALA A 162 11.78 13.75 9.03
C ALA A 162 12.02 14.60 10.28
N LEU A 163 12.30 15.90 10.12
CA LEU A 163 12.47 16.82 11.24
C LEU A 163 11.18 17.02 12.04
N ALA A 164 10.04 17.16 11.36
CA ALA A 164 8.74 17.33 12.01
C ALA A 164 8.31 16.08 12.79
N GLU A 165 8.67 14.89 12.30
CA GLU A 165 8.33 13.60 12.90
C GLU A 165 9.44 13.05 13.82
N ASN A 166 10.50 13.83 14.07
CA ASN A 166 11.68 13.42 14.84
C ASN A 166 12.31 12.07 14.38
N ARG A 167 12.36 11.86 13.06
CA ARG A 167 12.92 10.68 12.41
C ARG A 167 14.35 10.96 11.97
N ARG A 168 15.23 9.97 12.11
CA ARG A 168 16.59 10.08 11.56
C ARG A 168 16.51 10.13 10.04
N CYS A 169 17.28 11.03 9.43
CA CYS A 169 17.36 11.17 7.99
C CYS A 169 18.82 11.12 7.55
N TYR A 170 19.12 10.19 6.66
CA TYR A 170 20.43 9.99 6.07
C TYR A 170 20.33 10.15 4.57
N ILE A 171 21.12 11.05 4.01
CA ILE A 171 21.18 11.32 2.58
C ILE A 171 22.50 10.79 2.04
N MET A 172 22.42 10.02 0.98
CA MET A 172 23.56 9.52 0.24
C MET A 172 23.48 10.00 -1.20
N LEU A 173 24.50 10.74 -1.65
CA LEU A 173 24.70 11.04 -3.05
C LEU A 173 25.50 9.92 -3.68
N PHE A 174 25.06 9.39 -4.81
CA PHE A 174 25.82 8.38 -5.54
C PHE A 174 26.03 8.81 -7.00
N SER A 175 27.26 8.60 -7.46
CA SER A 175 27.65 8.67 -8.86
C SER A 175 28.67 7.57 -9.14
N THR A 176 29.92 7.92 -9.45
CA THR A 176 31.08 7.02 -9.35
C THR A 176 31.60 6.91 -7.91
N GLU A 177 31.36 7.94 -7.11
CA GLU A 177 31.69 7.98 -5.69
C GLU A 177 30.42 8.17 -4.86
N ILE A 178 30.53 7.82 -3.56
CA ILE A 178 29.43 7.90 -2.61
C ILE A 178 29.74 8.95 -1.55
N VAL A 179 28.96 10.03 -1.52
CA VAL A 179 29.04 11.08 -0.51
C VAL A 179 27.87 10.95 0.45
N ARG A 180 28.15 11.05 1.76
CA ARG A 180 27.19 10.72 2.83
C ARG A 180 26.94 11.94 3.71
N TYR A 181 25.68 12.19 4.04
CA TYR A 181 25.24 13.26 4.93
C TYR A 181 24.24 12.70 5.95
N GLU A 182 24.51 12.94 7.23
CA GLU A 182 23.61 12.59 8.32
C GLU A 182 23.01 13.86 8.94
N LEU A 183 21.70 14.01 8.76
CA LEU A 183 21.00 15.25 9.07
C LEU A 183 20.42 15.29 10.49
N SER A 184 20.55 14.19 11.23
CA SER A 184 19.93 13.98 12.54
C SER A 184 20.70 14.65 13.70
N GLY A 185 21.75 15.43 13.41
CA GLY A 185 22.63 16.04 14.42
C GLY A 185 22.58 17.57 14.46
N PRO A 186 23.29 18.21 15.41
CA PRO A 186 23.34 19.67 15.55
C PRO A 186 23.93 20.40 14.33
N GLN A 187 24.67 19.69 13.47
CA GLN A 187 25.20 20.20 12.19
C GLN A 187 24.30 19.86 10.99
N GLY A 188 23.09 19.33 11.19
CA GLY A 188 22.23 18.84 10.11
C GLY A 188 21.91 19.90 9.06
N ILE A 189 21.71 21.16 9.47
CA ILE A 189 21.45 22.28 8.55
C ILE A 189 22.67 22.56 7.66
N GLU A 190 23.87 22.54 8.22
CA GLU A 190 25.11 22.75 7.45
C GLU A 190 25.32 21.62 6.43
N GLN A 191 25.06 20.38 6.85
CA GLN A 191 25.13 19.23 5.95
C GLN A 191 24.07 19.29 4.84
N ALA A 192 22.84 19.72 5.16
CA ALA A 192 21.79 19.94 4.16
C ALA A 192 22.21 21.00 3.12
N ILE A 193 22.81 22.10 3.57
CA ILE A 193 23.31 23.16 2.69
C ILE A 193 24.43 22.64 1.80
N ARG A 194 25.39 21.90 2.37
CA ARG A 194 26.46 21.26 1.59
C ARG A 194 25.87 20.36 0.51
N PHE A 195 24.88 19.53 0.85
CA PHE A 195 24.15 18.71 -0.13
C PHE A 195 23.48 19.57 -1.22
N LEU A 196 22.72 20.61 -0.86
CA LEU A 196 22.02 21.47 -1.82
C LEU A 196 22.98 22.24 -2.76
N SER A 197 24.20 22.50 -2.30
CA SER A 197 25.25 23.17 -3.08
C SER A 197 25.98 22.25 -4.08
N GLN A 198 25.93 20.92 -3.89
CA GLN A 198 26.59 19.96 -4.79
C GLN A 198 25.95 19.95 -6.17
N GLN A 199 26.75 19.88 -7.23
CA GLN A 199 26.24 19.79 -8.60
C GLN A 199 26.21 18.35 -9.09
N PHE A 200 25.23 18.01 -9.94
CA PHE A 200 25.07 16.65 -10.42
C PHE A 200 25.91 16.48 -11.69
N ARG A 201 27.14 16.01 -11.52
CA ARG A 201 28.11 15.77 -12.58
C ARG A 201 28.81 14.44 -12.28
N GLY A 202 28.50 13.40 -13.06
CA GLY A 202 29.12 12.09 -12.86
C GLY A 202 28.46 10.97 -13.66
N GLY A 203 29.01 9.76 -13.48
CA GLY A 203 28.39 8.51 -13.91
C GLY A 203 27.38 7.98 -12.90
N THR A 204 26.88 6.77 -13.13
CA THR A 204 25.87 6.13 -12.28
C THR A 204 26.33 4.73 -11.87
N ASP A 205 26.60 4.54 -10.57
CA ASP A 205 26.82 3.21 -9.98
C ASP A 205 25.74 2.89 -8.94
N LEU A 206 24.65 2.27 -9.42
CA LEU A 206 23.59 1.79 -8.54
C LEU A 206 24.04 0.60 -7.68
N ALA A 207 24.96 -0.25 -8.15
CA ALA A 207 25.36 -1.44 -7.41
C ALA A 207 26.08 -1.06 -6.11
N SER A 208 27.01 -0.09 -6.19
CA SER A 208 27.68 0.46 -5.01
C SER A 208 26.72 1.18 -4.08
N CYS A 209 25.73 1.90 -4.62
CA CYS A 209 24.67 2.53 -3.85
C CYS A 209 23.88 1.49 -3.01
N PHE A 210 23.40 0.41 -3.63
CA PHE A 210 22.70 -0.65 -2.91
C PHE A 210 23.58 -1.34 -1.86
N ARG A 211 24.87 -1.59 -2.15
CA ARG A 211 25.80 -2.13 -1.15
C ARG A 211 25.94 -1.22 0.07
N ALA A 212 26.05 0.08 -0.13
CA ALA A 212 26.12 1.05 0.96
C ALA A 212 24.81 1.14 1.76
N ILE A 213 23.64 1.02 1.11
CA ILE A 213 22.35 0.92 1.80
C ILE A 213 22.32 -0.34 2.67
N MET A 214 22.68 -1.50 2.11
CA MET A 214 22.67 -2.77 2.81
C MET A 214 23.59 -2.78 4.04
N GLU A 215 24.79 -2.21 3.91
CA GLU A 215 25.72 -2.04 5.03
C GLU A 215 25.10 -1.19 6.15
N ARG A 216 24.36 -0.12 5.79
CA ARG A 216 23.70 0.72 6.79
C ARG A 216 22.49 0.08 7.44
N LEU A 217 21.69 -0.67 6.70
CA LEU A 217 20.53 -1.38 7.24
C LEU A 217 20.91 -2.44 8.29
N GLN A 218 22.15 -2.95 8.28
CA GLN A 218 22.64 -3.87 9.31
C GLN A 218 22.79 -3.21 10.69
N SER A 219 22.89 -1.88 10.74
CA SER A 219 23.03 -1.15 12.01
C SER A 219 21.68 -1.06 12.74
N ARG A 220 21.67 -1.34 14.05
CA ARG A 220 20.44 -1.36 14.88
C ARG A 220 19.66 -0.04 14.88
N GLU A 221 20.36 1.06 14.63
CA GLU A 221 19.79 2.40 14.52
C GLU A 221 18.90 2.61 13.29
N TRP A 222 19.07 1.77 12.26
CA TRP A 222 18.36 1.81 10.98
C TRP A 222 17.40 0.64 10.83
N PHE A 223 17.01 0.05 11.96
CA PHE A 223 15.97 -0.97 12.00
C PHE A 223 14.66 -0.40 11.45
N ASP A 224 14.01 -1.13 10.55
CA ASP A 224 12.78 -0.70 9.86
C ASP A 224 12.92 0.63 9.07
N ALA A 225 14.12 0.93 8.56
CA ALA A 225 14.33 2.10 7.72
C ALA A 225 13.64 1.98 6.34
N ASP A 226 13.10 3.09 5.87
CA ASP A 226 12.60 3.25 4.50
C ASP A 226 13.75 3.70 3.60
N ALA A 227 14.11 2.86 2.62
CA ALA A 227 15.14 3.18 1.63
C ALA A 227 14.50 3.82 0.39
N VAL A 228 14.85 5.07 0.08
CA VAL A 228 14.32 5.84 -1.04
C VAL A 228 15.43 6.09 -2.04
N VAL A 229 15.30 5.64 -3.28
CA VAL A 229 16.26 5.88 -4.36
C VAL A 229 15.66 6.82 -5.39
N ILE A 230 16.28 7.98 -5.59
CA ILE A 230 15.86 9.02 -6.53
C ILE A 230 16.83 9.00 -7.71
N SER A 231 16.34 8.64 -8.89
CA SER A 231 17.13 8.51 -10.13
C SER A 231 16.21 8.59 -11.34
N ASP A 232 16.78 8.83 -12.52
CA ASP A 232 16.10 8.61 -13.79
C ASP A 232 16.09 7.13 -14.21
N PHE A 233 16.84 6.28 -13.48
CA PHE A 233 17.04 4.85 -13.68
C PHE A 233 17.56 4.46 -15.07
N ILE A 234 18.30 5.38 -15.72
CA ILE A 234 19.02 5.13 -16.97
C ILE A 234 20.42 4.59 -16.65
N ALA A 235 20.46 3.41 -16.03
CA ALA A 235 21.69 2.83 -15.48
C ALA A 235 22.00 1.44 -16.06
N GLN A 236 23.18 0.90 -15.74
CA GLN A 236 23.52 -0.49 -16.04
C GLN A 236 22.65 -1.47 -15.24
N ARG A 237 22.55 -2.72 -15.73
CA ARG A 237 21.81 -3.76 -15.02
C ARG A 237 22.50 -4.04 -13.68
N LEU A 238 21.71 -4.15 -12.62
CA LEU A 238 22.21 -4.55 -11.32
C LEU A 238 22.69 -6.00 -11.35
N PRO A 239 23.85 -6.31 -10.76
CA PRO A 239 24.30 -7.67 -10.55
C PRO A 239 23.27 -8.53 -9.78
N ASP A 240 23.23 -9.84 -10.08
CA ASP A 240 22.26 -10.76 -9.50
C ASP A 240 22.47 -10.99 -7.99
N ASP A 241 23.71 -10.88 -7.50
CA ASP A 241 24.06 -10.93 -6.07
C ASP A 241 23.38 -9.78 -5.30
N VAL A 242 23.47 -8.56 -5.83
CA VAL A 242 22.85 -7.37 -5.23
C VAL A 242 21.34 -7.51 -5.22
N THR A 243 20.75 -7.94 -6.34
CA THR A 243 19.30 -8.11 -6.47
C THR A 243 18.75 -9.17 -5.51
N SER A 244 19.47 -10.28 -5.35
CA SER A 244 19.06 -11.36 -4.45
C SER A 244 19.09 -10.91 -2.99
N LYS A 245 20.12 -10.14 -2.60
CA LYS A 245 20.27 -9.64 -1.24
C LYS A 245 19.25 -8.57 -0.88
N VAL A 246 18.87 -7.70 -1.82
CA VAL A 246 17.77 -6.74 -1.63
C VAL A 246 16.45 -7.49 -1.40
N LYS A 247 16.17 -8.54 -2.18
CA LYS A 247 14.97 -9.38 -1.99
C LYS A 247 14.95 -10.12 -0.66
N GLU A 248 16.11 -10.55 -0.18
CA GLU A 248 16.25 -11.15 1.15
C GLU A 248 15.89 -10.13 2.24
N LEU A 249 16.44 -8.91 2.18
CA LEU A 249 16.11 -7.84 3.12
C LEU A 249 14.63 -7.46 3.11
N GLN A 250 14.01 -7.42 1.93
CA GLN A 250 12.57 -7.18 1.78
C GLN A 250 11.72 -8.28 2.42
N ARG A 251 12.09 -9.54 2.27
CA ARG A 251 11.30 -10.68 2.76
C ARG A 251 11.51 -10.96 4.24
N VAL A 252 12.77 -10.95 4.70
CA VAL A 252 13.15 -11.37 6.05
C VAL A 252 12.98 -10.22 7.03
N HIS A 253 13.47 -9.03 6.66
CA HIS A 253 13.50 -7.87 7.54
C HIS A 253 12.37 -6.86 7.27
N GLN A 254 11.52 -7.13 6.28
CA GLN A 254 10.42 -6.25 5.86
C GLN A 254 10.86 -4.82 5.52
N HIS A 255 12.13 -4.63 5.14
CA HIS A 255 12.62 -3.34 4.66
C HIS A 255 11.97 -2.98 3.33
N ARG A 256 11.58 -1.71 3.19
CA ARG A 256 10.90 -1.21 2.00
C ARG A 256 11.83 -0.39 1.15
N PHE A 257 11.85 -0.71 -0.15
CA PHE A 257 12.62 0.02 -1.13
C PHE A 257 11.66 0.81 -2.04
N HIS A 258 11.76 2.13 -1.98
CA HIS A 258 11.00 3.06 -2.80
C HIS A 258 11.88 3.61 -3.91
N ALA A 259 11.41 3.55 -5.15
CA ALA A 259 12.02 4.23 -6.29
C ALA A 259 11.25 5.50 -6.64
N VAL A 260 11.94 6.63 -6.75
CA VAL A 260 11.41 7.88 -7.30
C VAL A 260 12.03 8.08 -8.68
N ALA A 261 11.28 7.67 -9.70
CA ALA A 261 11.69 7.71 -11.09
C ALA A 261 11.43 9.10 -11.67
N MET A 262 12.51 9.83 -11.95
CA MET A 262 12.49 11.18 -12.50
C MET A 262 12.45 11.20 -14.04
N SER A 263 12.24 10.04 -14.67
CA SER A 263 12.10 9.90 -16.12
C SER A 263 11.14 8.76 -16.48
N ALA A 264 10.57 8.83 -17.69
CA ALA A 264 9.80 7.72 -18.27
C ALA A 264 10.68 6.58 -18.83
N HIS A 265 12.00 6.78 -18.90
CA HIS A 265 12.95 5.88 -19.58
C HIS A 265 13.65 4.90 -18.63
N GLY A 266 13.19 4.81 -17.37
CA GLY A 266 13.75 3.88 -16.40
C GLY A 266 13.67 2.42 -16.86
N LYS A 267 14.78 1.68 -16.79
CA LYS A 267 14.83 0.30 -17.27
C LYS A 267 13.92 -0.62 -16.44
N PRO A 268 12.99 -1.38 -17.07
CA PRO A 268 12.03 -2.22 -16.34
C PRO A 268 12.67 -3.26 -15.41
N GLY A 269 13.86 -3.78 -15.77
CA GLY A 269 14.57 -4.75 -14.95
C GLY A 269 15.02 -4.22 -13.60
N ILE A 270 15.43 -2.94 -13.53
CA ILE A 270 15.83 -2.28 -12.28
C ILE A 270 14.59 -1.92 -11.47
N MET A 271 13.54 -1.46 -12.14
CA MET A 271 12.30 -1.05 -11.47
C MET A 271 11.64 -2.19 -10.68
N ARG A 272 11.76 -3.44 -11.14
CA ARG A 272 11.20 -4.64 -10.47
C ARG A 272 11.83 -4.97 -9.11
N ILE A 273 12.93 -4.31 -8.74
CA ILE A 273 13.62 -4.52 -7.46
C ILE A 273 12.92 -3.76 -6.34
N PHE A 274 12.25 -2.66 -6.67
CA PHE A 274 11.60 -1.78 -5.70
C PHE A 274 10.17 -2.24 -5.40
N ASP A 275 9.75 -2.09 -4.14
CA ASP A 275 8.39 -2.39 -3.69
C ASP A 275 7.40 -1.35 -4.21
N HIS A 276 7.81 -0.08 -4.18
CA HIS A 276 7.00 1.05 -4.61
C HIS A 276 7.75 1.90 -5.63
N ILE A 277 7.04 2.25 -6.70
CA ILE A 277 7.58 3.06 -7.80
C ILE A 277 6.75 4.33 -7.90
N TRP A 278 7.36 5.44 -7.55
CA TRP A 278 6.82 6.78 -7.68
C TRP A 278 7.37 7.41 -8.95
N ARG A 279 6.50 7.70 -9.91
CA ARG A 279 6.94 8.33 -11.18
C ARG A 279 6.67 9.82 -11.10
N PHE A 280 7.71 10.61 -11.35
CA PHE A 280 7.61 12.05 -11.52
C PHE A 280 8.06 12.40 -12.92
N ASP A 281 7.10 12.69 -13.80
CA ASP A 281 7.43 13.09 -15.16
C ASP A 281 8.06 14.49 -15.17
N THR A 282 9.25 14.57 -15.75
CA THR A 282 10.08 15.78 -15.89
C THR A 282 10.14 16.26 -17.35
N GLY A 283 9.41 15.61 -18.26
CA GLY A 283 9.36 15.95 -19.67
C GLY A 283 8.90 17.39 -19.94
N MET A 284 9.36 17.97 -21.05
CA MET A 284 9.00 19.36 -21.41
C MET A 284 7.48 19.58 -21.54
N ARG A 285 6.75 18.58 -22.05
CA ARG A 285 5.28 18.65 -22.17
C ARG A 285 4.58 18.69 -20.81
N SER A 286 4.97 17.82 -19.87
CA SER A 286 4.42 17.82 -18.51
C SER A 286 4.82 19.08 -17.75
N ARG A 287 6.02 19.62 -17.97
CA ARG A 287 6.44 20.92 -17.41
C ARG A 287 5.57 22.08 -17.90
N LEU A 288 5.25 22.11 -19.20
CA LEU A 288 4.35 23.11 -19.77
C LEU A 288 2.92 22.95 -19.25
N LEU A 289 2.40 21.73 -19.21
CA LEU A 289 1.07 21.43 -18.67
C LEU A 289 0.93 21.82 -17.19
N ARG A 290 1.96 21.58 -16.37
CA ARG A 290 1.97 21.99 -14.95
C ARG A 290 2.01 23.52 -14.79
N ARG A 291 2.68 24.23 -15.70
CA ARG A 291 2.64 25.71 -15.72
C ARG A 291 1.28 26.25 -16.15
N TRP A 292 0.57 25.57 -17.05
CA TRP A 292 -0.75 25.96 -17.54
C TRP A 292 -1.90 25.63 -16.58
N ARG A 293 -1.73 24.64 -15.70
CA ARG A 293 -2.70 24.28 -14.64
C ARG A 293 -2.56 25.11 -13.36
N ARG A 294 -1.60 26.05 -13.31
CA ARG A 294 -1.49 27.02 -12.21
C ARG A 294 -2.46 28.17 -12.39
#